data_AF-A0AA39P9T0-F1
#
_entry.id   AF-A0AA39P9T0-F1
#
_cell.length_a   1.000
_cell.length_b   1.000
_cell.length_c   1.000
_cell.angle_alpha   90.00
_cell.angle_beta   90.00
_cell.angle_gamma   90.00
#
_symmetry.space_group_name_H-M   'P 1'
#
loop_
_entity.id
_entity.type
_entity.pdbx_description
1 polymer ?
#
loop_
_entity_poly.entity_id
_entity_poly.type
_entity_poly.pdbx_seq_one_letter_code
_entity_poly.pdbx_strand_id
1 'polypeptide(L)'
;MQNRIPEDCLGLENPRLDDPASLWCRYHAFYIGQILLPRGIRRTSHGLPVYNDVVGWRATVCLRPPRGIHLEDSVTSPYVVFTEALVTLFSRDGVYGAICERLRLKCNKNGVLSGYKGPFMVDDHQIMVEEVAKHLNNCGVTVRFAEEYILPFMMEMKRQREQG
;
A
#
# COMPACT_ATOMS: atom_id res chain seq x y z
N MET A 1 -23.58 -20.79 -4.62
CA MET A 1 -24.39 -20.04 -5.60
C MET A 1 -23.66 -18.74 -5.91
N GLN A 2 -23.34 -18.51 -7.19
CA GLN A 2 -22.72 -17.28 -7.67
C GLN A 2 -23.78 -16.17 -7.64
N ASN A 3 -23.55 -15.13 -6.85
CA ASN A 3 -24.37 -13.92 -6.89
C ASN A 3 -24.06 -13.17 -8.20
N ARG A 4 -24.80 -13.48 -9.26
CA ARG A 4 -24.87 -12.60 -10.44
C ARG A 4 -25.79 -11.44 -10.11
N ILE A 5 -25.24 -10.24 -10.20
CA ILE A 5 -26.01 -9.00 -10.18
C ILE A 5 -26.82 -8.96 -11.50
N PRO A 6 -28.14 -8.64 -11.49
CA PRO A 6 -28.97 -8.59 -12.70
C PRO A 6 -28.44 -7.61 -13.75
N GLU A 7 -28.62 -7.94 -15.03
CA GLU A 7 -27.98 -7.32 -16.20
C GLU A 7 -28.54 -5.93 -16.58
N ASP A 8 -29.47 -5.37 -15.81
CA ASP A 8 -30.28 -4.21 -16.19
C ASP A 8 -30.46 -3.15 -15.07
N CYS A 9 -29.66 -3.21 -14.00
CA CYS A 9 -29.53 -2.15 -13.00
C CYS A 9 -28.08 -1.66 -12.92
N LEU A 10 -27.76 -0.55 -13.61
CA LEU A 10 -26.42 0.06 -13.73
C LEU A 10 -25.82 0.46 -12.35
N GLY A 11 -25.09 -0.47 -11.73
CA GLY A 11 -24.16 -0.20 -10.63
C GLY A 11 -22.82 0.33 -11.15
N LEU A 12 -22.00 0.93 -10.28
CA LEU A 12 -20.64 1.29 -10.66
C LEU A 12 -19.80 0.02 -10.83
N GLU A 13 -19.12 -0.11 -11.97
CA GLU A 13 -18.15 -1.17 -12.18
C GLU A 13 -17.01 -1.08 -11.15
N ASN A 14 -16.47 -2.24 -10.77
CA ASN A 14 -15.32 -2.31 -9.89
C ASN A 14 -14.10 -1.64 -10.57
N PRO A 15 -13.52 -0.59 -9.97
CA PRO A 15 -12.40 0.11 -10.59
C PRO A 15 -11.19 -0.80 -10.75
N ARG A 16 -10.41 -0.55 -11.79
CA ARG A 16 -9.12 -1.18 -12.05
C ARG A 16 -8.03 -0.52 -11.20
N LEU A 17 -6.90 -1.19 -11.08
CA LEU A 17 -5.80 -0.69 -10.24
C LEU A 17 -5.24 0.64 -10.77
N ASP A 18 -5.21 0.83 -12.09
CA ASP A 18 -4.76 2.03 -12.80
C ASP A 18 -5.78 3.17 -12.79
N ASP A 19 -7.07 2.89 -12.52
CA ASP A 19 -8.10 3.93 -12.38
C ASP A 19 -7.81 4.91 -11.24
N PRO A 20 -8.19 6.20 -11.36
CA PRO A 20 -7.87 7.21 -10.37
C PRO A 20 -8.48 6.91 -8.99
N ALA A 21 -7.81 7.36 -7.92
CA ALA A 21 -8.28 7.16 -6.55
C ALA A 21 -9.69 7.74 -6.29
N SER A 22 -10.08 8.78 -7.04
CA SER A 22 -11.43 9.35 -6.99
C SER A 22 -12.50 8.36 -7.45
N LEU A 23 -12.22 7.50 -8.43
CA LEU A 23 -13.15 6.46 -8.89
C LEU A 23 -13.31 5.37 -7.82
N TRP A 24 -12.22 4.97 -7.16
CA TRP A 24 -12.25 4.09 -6.00
C TRP A 24 -13.07 4.67 -4.84
N CYS A 25 -12.90 5.96 -4.54
CA CYS A 25 -13.70 6.64 -3.52
C CYS A 25 -15.20 6.64 -3.89
N ARG A 26 -15.52 6.94 -5.15
CA ARG A 26 -16.89 6.94 -5.66
C ARG A 26 -17.52 5.55 -5.62
N TYR A 27 -16.78 4.52 -6.00
CA TYR A 27 -17.23 3.13 -5.94
C TYR A 27 -17.57 2.71 -4.51
N HIS A 28 -16.68 2.94 -3.55
CA HIS A 28 -16.93 2.60 -2.15
C HIS A 28 -18.01 3.47 -1.50
N ALA A 29 -18.17 4.72 -1.93
CA ALA A 29 -19.27 5.57 -1.50
C ALA A 29 -20.62 5.07 -2.03
N PHE A 30 -20.67 4.61 -3.28
CA PHE A 30 -21.88 4.05 -3.89
C PHE A 30 -22.35 2.77 -3.19
N TYR A 31 -21.40 1.90 -2.82
CA TYR A 31 -21.67 0.66 -2.09
C TYR A 31 -21.46 0.77 -0.57
N ILE A 32 -21.71 1.95 0.01
CA ILE A 32 -21.53 2.18 1.44
C ILE A 32 -22.31 1.16 2.28
N GLY A 33 -21.65 0.54 3.26
CA GLY A 33 -22.23 -0.51 4.11
C GLY A 33 -22.41 -1.88 3.44
N GLN A 34 -22.25 -1.97 2.10
CA GLN A 34 -22.39 -3.22 1.34
C GLN A 34 -21.04 -3.85 1.03
N ILE A 35 -20.03 -3.02 0.69
CA ILE A 35 -18.67 -3.47 0.43
C ILE A 35 -17.75 -2.97 1.55
N LEU A 36 -17.02 -3.91 2.16
CA LEU A 36 -16.01 -3.60 3.15
C LEU A 36 -14.86 -2.82 2.51
N LEU A 37 -14.36 -1.81 3.23
CA LEU A 37 -13.14 -1.13 2.83
C LEU A 37 -11.93 -2.05 3.05
N PRO A 38 -10.92 -1.99 2.18
CA PRO A 38 -9.61 -2.55 2.47
C PRO A 38 -9.08 -2.09 3.84
N ARG A 39 -8.37 -2.99 4.54
CA ARG A 39 -7.69 -2.64 5.80
C ARG A 39 -6.73 -1.47 5.57
N GLY A 40 -6.65 -0.58 6.56
CA GLY A 40 -5.86 0.66 6.50
C GLY A 40 -6.60 1.86 5.92
N ILE A 41 -7.78 1.67 5.30
CA ILE A 41 -8.59 2.80 4.80
C ILE A 41 -9.60 3.22 5.87
N ARG A 42 -9.44 4.44 6.41
CA ARG A 42 -10.38 5.00 7.39
C ARG A 42 -11.67 5.49 6.72
N ARG A 43 -12.69 5.66 7.55
CA ARG A 43 -13.94 6.34 7.18
C ARG A 43 -13.97 7.76 7.74
N THR A 44 -14.50 8.68 6.97
CA THR A 44 -14.90 10.01 7.42
C THR A 44 -16.10 9.93 8.36
N SER A 45 -16.48 11.05 8.98
CA SER A 45 -17.71 11.18 9.78
C SER A 45 -18.98 10.81 9.01
N HIS A 46 -18.96 10.91 7.68
CA HIS A 46 -20.08 10.55 6.79
C HIS A 46 -20.01 9.09 6.31
N GLY A 47 -19.09 8.28 6.84
CA GLY A 47 -18.91 6.88 6.45
C GLY A 47 -18.19 6.68 5.11
N LEU A 48 -17.80 7.75 4.42
CA LEU A 48 -17.07 7.73 3.14
C LEU A 48 -15.59 7.38 3.35
N PRO A 49 -14.90 6.73 2.39
CA PRO A 49 -13.47 6.47 2.50
C PRO A 49 -12.65 7.76 2.55
N VAL A 50 -11.62 7.79 3.38
CA VAL A 50 -10.64 8.89 3.39
C VAL A 50 -9.79 8.81 2.13
N TYR A 51 -9.79 9.88 1.33
CA TYR A 51 -9.12 9.92 0.03
C TYR A 51 -7.62 9.60 0.12
N ASN A 52 -6.91 10.20 1.08
CA ASN A 52 -5.47 9.97 1.23
C ASN A 52 -5.14 8.51 1.51
N ASP A 53 -5.96 7.83 2.32
CA ASP A 53 -5.76 6.41 2.61
C ASP A 53 -6.03 5.54 1.37
N VAL A 54 -6.96 5.95 0.49
CA VAL A 54 -7.19 5.27 -0.80
C VAL A 54 -5.99 5.45 -1.73
N VAL A 55 -5.37 6.63 -1.77
CA VAL A 55 -4.13 6.86 -2.53
C VAL A 55 -2.99 5.99 -1.97
N GLY A 56 -2.81 5.98 -0.65
CA GLY A 56 -1.82 5.15 0.05
C GLY A 56 -2.02 3.66 -0.21
N TRP A 57 -3.25 3.17 -0.07
CA TRP A 57 -3.62 1.80 -0.37
C TRP A 57 -3.28 1.42 -1.81
N ARG A 58 -3.70 2.23 -2.80
CA ARG A 58 -3.36 1.96 -4.21
C ARG A 58 -1.87 1.93 -4.46
N ALA A 59 -1.12 2.87 -3.87
CA ALA A 59 0.33 2.90 -4.00
C ALA A 59 0.96 1.62 -3.44
N THR A 60 0.57 1.19 -2.23
CA THR A 60 1.10 -0.05 -1.62
C THR A 60 0.73 -1.31 -2.42
N VAL A 61 -0.46 -1.35 -3.03
CA VAL A 61 -0.86 -2.46 -3.93
C VAL A 61 0.01 -2.53 -5.17
N CYS A 62 0.44 -1.39 -5.74
CA CYS A 62 1.37 -1.37 -6.86
C CYS A 62 2.80 -1.75 -6.45
N LEU A 63 3.21 -1.42 -5.23
CA LEU A 63 4.56 -1.60 -4.72
C LEU A 63 4.85 -3.01 -4.20
N ARG A 64 3.81 -3.75 -3.79
CA ARG A 64 3.98 -5.09 -3.20
C ARG A 64 4.63 -6.09 -4.17
N PRO A 65 5.28 -7.15 -3.65
CA PRO A 65 5.80 -8.22 -4.47
C PRO A 65 4.75 -8.82 -5.42
N PRO A 66 5.09 -9.03 -6.71
CA PRO A 66 4.25 -9.79 -7.63
C PRO A 66 3.84 -11.15 -7.08
N ARG A 67 2.67 -11.63 -7.48
CA ARG A 67 2.24 -13.01 -7.18
C ARG A 67 3.20 -14.00 -7.83
N GLY A 68 3.45 -15.12 -7.17
CA GLY A 68 4.30 -16.20 -7.67
C GLY A 68 5.80 -15.99 -7.43
N ILE A 69 6.21 -14.93 -6.75
CA ILE A 69 7.56 -14.87 -6.17
C ILE A 69 7.59 -15.83 -4.97
N HIS A 70 8.59 -16.70 -4.95
CA HIS A 70 8.85 -17.64 -3.87
C HIS A 70 10.27 -17.42 -3.35
N LEU A 71 10.46 -17.55 -2.04
CA LEU A 71 11.78 -17.60 -1.43
C LEU A 71 12.18 -19.06 -1.36
N GLU A 72 13.27 -19.41 -2.02
CA GLU A 72 13.90 -20.70 -1.81
C GLU A 72 14.26 -20.81 -0.33
N ASP A 73 13.93 -21.95 0.29
CA ASP A 73 14.26 -22.28 1.68
C ASP A 73 13.60 -21.43 2.78
N SER A 74 12.52 -20.67 2.48
CA SER A 74 11.74 -19.97 3.51
C SER A 74 10.25 -20.30 3.48
N VAL A 75 9.68 -20.59 4.65
CA VAL A 75 8.22 -20.71 4.83
C VAL A 75 7.53 -19.34 4.81
N THR A 76 8.28 -18.24 4.94
CA THR A 76 7.73 -16.89 5.00
C THR A 76 7.49 -16.35 3.59
N SER A 77 6.26 -15.91 3.33
CA SER A 77 5.92 -15.31 2.03
C SER A 77 6.67 -13.99 1.80
N PRO A 78 7.20 -13.72 0.59
CA PRO A 78 7.78 -12.41 0.25
C PRO A 78 6.85 -11.24 0.53
N TYR A 79 5.53 -11.44 0.36
CA TYR A 79 4.53 -10.43 0.68
C TYR A 79 4.54 -10.06 2.16
N VAL A 80 4.70 -11.05 3.06
CA VAL A 80 4.75 -10.82 4.51
C VAL A 80 6.02 -10.04 4.85
N VAL A 81 7.18 -10.50 4.39
CA VAL A 81 8.48 -9.84 4.62
C VAL A 81 8.43 -8.37 4.18
N PHE A 82 7.97 -8.12 2.96
CA PHE A 82 7.85 -6.77 2.42
C PHE A 82 6.86 -5.91 3.21
N THR A 83 5.72 -6.47 3.62
CA THR A 83 4.70 -5.71 4.33
C THR A 83 5.16 -5.34 5.74
N GLU A 84 5.85 -6.23 6.45
CA GLU A 84 6.43 -5.92 7.77
C GLU A 84 7.52 -4.86 7.67
N ALA A 85 8.35 -4.89 6.62
CA ALA A 85 9.33 -3.85 6.35
C ALA A 85 8.65 -2.50 6.05
N LEU A 86 7.58 -2.47 5.25
CA LEU A 86 6.78 -1.26 5.02
C LEU A 86 6.14 -0.73 6.31
N VAL A 87 5.55 -1.61 7.13
CA VAL A 87 4.95 -1.21 8.42
C VAL A 87 6.02 -0.60 9.32
N THR A 88 7.23 -1.18 9.33
CA THR A 88 8.34 -0.66 10.13
C THR A 88 8.83 0.68 9.61
N LEU A 89 9.03 0.80 8.29
CA LEU A 89 9.46 2.03 7.61
C LEU A 89 8.51 3.20 7.87
N PHE A 90 7.22 2.92 7.96
CA PHE A 90 6.15 3.91 8.19
C PHE A 90 5.50 3.77 9.57
N SER A 91 6.20 3.19 10.53
CA SER A 91 5.71 3.06 11.91
C SER A 91 5.79 4.39 12.66
N ARG A 92 6.62 5.31 12.18
CA ARG A 92 6.87 6.64 12.75
C ARG A 92 7.18 7.62 11.63
N ASP A 93 6.80 8.87 11.84
CA ASP A 93 7.06 9.97 10.92
C ASP A 93 8.57 10.17 10.72
N GLY A 94 8.97 10.57 9.51
CA GLY A 94 10.35 10.93 9.18
C GLY A 94 11.33 9.77 8.98
N VAL A 95 10.99 8.52 9.32
CA VAL A 95 11.91 7.36 9.18
C VAL A 95 12.33 7.14 7.73
N TYR A 96 11.38 7.20 6.78
CA TYR A 96 11.68 7.08 5.36
C TYR A 96 12.63 8.19 4.88
N GLY A 97 12.37 9.44 5.25
CA GLY A 97 13.23 10.58 4.93
C GLY A 97 14.65 10.41 5.49
N ALA A 98 14.76 10.03 6.76
CA ALA A 98 16.04 9.80 7.42
C ALA A 98 16.86 8.68 6.75
N ILE A 99 16.21 7.60 6.29
CA ILE A 99 16.88 6.54 5.53
C ILE A 99 17.34 7.05 4.17
N CYS A 100 16.49 7.80 3.45
CA CYS A 100 16.87 8.41 2.17
C CYS A 100 18.10 9.32 2.32
N GLU A 101 18.13 10.17 3.36
CA GLU A 101 19.26 11.06 3.65
C GLU A 101 20.53 10.29 3.99
N ARG A 102 20.43 9.35 4.95
CA ARG A 102 21.56 8.53 5.40
C ARG A 102 22.20 7.75 4.25
N LEU A 103 21.37 7.15 3.38
CA LEU A 103 21.81 6.39 2.22
C LEU A 103 22.08 7.25 0.98
N ARG A 104 21.90 8.57 1.07
CA ARG A 104 22.09 9.54 -0.03
C ARG A 104 21.27 9.19 -1.28
N LEU A 105 20.04 8.70 -1.08
CA LEU A 105 19.15 8.30 -2.15
C LEU A 105 18.63 9.53 -2.90
N LYS A 106 18.69 9.50 -4.23
CA LYS A 106 18.13 10.53 -5.10
C LYS A 106 16.86 10.00 -5.73
N CYS A 107 15.71 10.52 -5.30
CA CYS A 107 14.40 10.10 -5.80
C CYS A 107 14.36 10.11 -7.33
N ASN A 108 13.98 8.97 -7.91
CA ASN A 108 13.86 8.83 -9.35
C ASN A 108 12.65 9.61 -9.85
N LYS A 109 12.89 10.77 -10.46
CA LYS A 109 11.82 11.64 -10.99
C LYS A 109 10.96 10.99 -12.08
N ASN A 110 11.49 9.96 -12.75
CA ASN A 110 10.80 9.19 -13.79
C ASN A 110 10.37 7.81 -13.27
N GLY A 111 10.40 7.61 -11.96
CA GLY A 111 9.99 6.36 -11.33
C GLY A 111 8.51 6.10 -11.55
N VAL A 112 8.18 4.82 -11.73
CA VAL A 112 6.80 4.33 -11.81
C VAL A 112 6.60 3.34 -10.68
N LEU A 113 5.46 3.42 -10.00
CA LEU A 113 5.10 2.46 -8.97
C LEU A 113 5.05 1.06 -9.57
N SER A 114 5.87 0.16 -9.04
CA SER A 114 6.01 -1.20 -9.53
C SER A 114 6.31 -2.16 -8.39
N GLY A 115 5.96 -3.43 -8.60
CA GLY A 115 6.10 -4.44 -7.55
C GLY A 115 7.56 -4.72 -7.19
N TYR A 116 7.83 -4.87 -5.90
CA TYR A 116 9.15 -5.19 -5.39
C TYR A 116 9.58 -6.62 -5.77
N LYS A 117 10.72 -6.76 -6.43
CA LYS A 117 11.22 -8.06 -6.94
C LYS A 117 12.32 -8.67 -6.09
N GLY A 118 12.66 -8.06 -4.97
CA GLY A 118 13.79 -8.47 -4.12
C GLY A 118 14.98 -7.50 -4.24
N PRO A 119 16.06 -7.77 -3.49
CA PRO A 119 16.29 -8.97 -2.67
C PRO A 119 15.38 -9.08 -1.42
N PHE A 120 15.04 -10.28 -0.97
CA PHE A 120 14.25 -10.46 0.25
C PHE A 120 15.15 -10.91 1.40
N MET A 121 15.25 -10.10 2.44
CA MET A 121 16.04 -10.42 3.64
C MET A 121 15.10 -10.89 4.75
N VAL A 122 15.12 -12.19 5.06
CA VAL A 122 14.26 -12.78 6.10
C VAL A 122 14.88 -12.60 7.48
N ASP A 123 16.19 -12.81 7.61
CA ASP A 123 16.90 -12.82 8.90
C ASP A 123 17.44 -11.44 9.31
N ASP A 124 17.44 -10.48 8.39
CA ASP A 124 17.88 -9.10 8.65
C ASP A 124 16.78 -8.09 8.28
N HIS A 125 15.94 -7.80 9.27
CA HIS A 125 14.83 -6.88 9.13
C HIS A 125 15.29 -5.45 8.85
N GLN A 126 16.44 -5.03 9.40
CA GLN A 126 16.93 -3.66 9.20
C GLN A 126 17.37 -3.46 7.75
N ILE A 127 18.11 -4.43 7.18
CA ILE A 127 18.46 -4.40 5.75
C ILE A 127 17.20 -4.46 4.90
N MET A 128 16.22 -5.30 5.24
CA MET A 128 14.96 -5.37 4.50
C MET A 128 14.25 -4.00 4.43
N VAL A 129 14.19 -3.28 5.56
CA VAL A 129 13.61 -1.91 5.61
C VAL A 129 14.36 -0.95 4.70
N GLU A 130 15.69 -1.01 4.68
CA GLU A 130 16.51 -0.19 3.78
C GLU A 130 16.29 -0.55 2.31
N GLU A 131 16.19 -1.83 1.97
CA GLU A 131 15.92 -2.29 0.61
C GLU A 131 14.53 -1.85 0.12
N VAL A 132 13.51 -1.90 0.99
CA VAL A 132 12.20 -1.33 0.69
C VAL A 132 12.31 0.18 0.47
N ALA A 133 13.04 0.92 1.31
CA ALA A 133 13.22 2.36 1.13
C ALA A 133 13.91 2.71 -0.21
N LYS A 134 14.93 1.94 -0.60
CA LYS A 134 15.59 2.06 -1.92
C LYS A 134 14.60 1.82 -3.06
N HIS A 135 13.75 0.79 -2.95
CA HIS A 135 12.72 0.50 -3.94
C HIS A 135 11.71 1.63 -4.08
N LEU A 136 11.18 2.14 -2.97
CA LEU A 136 10.26 3.28 -2.99
C LEU A 136 10.88 4.49 -3.70
N ASN A 137 12.13 4.80 -3.37
CA ASN A 137 12.88 5.90 -3.98
C ASN A 137 13.06 5.71 -5.51
N ASN A 138 13.37 4.49 -5.95
CA ASN A 138 13.48 4.12 -7.36
C ASN A 138 12.14 4.15 -8.11
N CYS A 139 11.04 3.85 -7.41
CA CYS A 139 9.68 3.99 -7.91
C CYS A 139 9.17 5.44 -7.93
N GLY A 140 9.98 6.41 -7.54
CA GLY A 140 9.62 7.83 -7.56
C GLY A 140 8.81 8.30 -6.35
N VAL A 141 8.76 7.50 -5.29
CA VAL A 141 8.09 7.89 -4.04
C VAL A 141 8.92 8.96 -3.33
N THR A 142 8.48 10.21 -3.45
CA THR A 142 9.06 11.32 -2.70
C THR A 142 8.73 11.23 -1.21
N VAL A 143 9.53 11.87 -0.35
CA VAL A 143 9.25 11.97 1.10
C VAL A 143 7.86 12.57 1.33
N ARG A 144 7.53 13.67 0.63
CA ARG A 144 6.20 14.30 0.71
C ARG A 144 5.07 13.33 0.36
N PHE A 145 5.21 12.59 -0.74
CA PHE A 145 4.18 11.61 -1.14
C PHE A 145 4.03 10.51 -0.09
N ALA A 146 5.16 10.03 0.45
CA ALA A 146 5.16 9.00 1.46
C ALA A 146 4.46 9.47 2.74
N GLU A 147 4.76 10.68 3.22
CA GLU A 147 4.16 11.29 4.41
C GLU A 147 2.67 11.59 4.22
N GLU A 148 2.26 12.07 3.04
CA GLU A 148 0.88 12.49 2.79
C GLU A 148 -0.08 11.30 2.58
N TYR A 149 0.41 10.20 1.98
CA TYR A 149 -0.45 9.11 1.52
C TYR A 149 -0.09 7.75 2.09
N ILE A 150 1.18 7.36 2.13
CA ILE A 150 1.58 6.01 2.53
C ILE A 150 1.61 5.87 4.06
N LEU A 151 2.25 6.81 4.73
CA LEU A 151 2.38 6.86 6.18
C LEU A 151 1.03 6.76 6.93
N PRO A 152 0.03 7.63 6.69
CA PRO A 152 -1.24 7.56 7.40
C PRO A 152 -1.97 6.23 7.17
N PHE A 153 -1.90 5.70 5.93
CA PHE A 153 -2.46 4.40 5.59
C PHE A 153 -1.77 3.25 6.34
N MET A 154 -0.44 3.24 6.40
CA MET A 154 0.33 2.20 7.08
C MET A 154 0.13 2.23 8.59
N MET A 155 0.05 3.42 9.19
CA MET A 155 -0.26 3.58 10.62
C MET A 155 -1.65 3.02 10.95
N GLU A 156 -2.66 3.32 10.14
CA GLU A 156 -4.00 2.74 10.33
C GLU A 156 -3.99 1.23 10.12
N MET A 157 -3.28 0.72 9.11
CA MET A 157 -3.18 -0.72 8.89
C MET A 157 -2.57 -1.42 10.09
N LYS A 158 -1.50 -0.87 10.67
CA LYS A 158 -0.87 -1.38 11.90
C LYS A 158 -1.87 -1.39 13.06
N ARG A 159 -2.55 -0.27 13.31
CA ARG A 159 -3.56 -0.13 14.35
C ARG A 159 -4.68 -1.18 14.22
N GLN A 160 -5.17 -1.42 13.00
CA GLN A 160 -6.22 -2.42 12.74
C GLN A 160 -5.73 -3.86 12.89
N ARG A 161 -4.43 -4.15 12.70
CA ARG A 161 -3.83 -5.47 12.95
C ARG A 161 -3.66 -5.76 14.43
N GLU A 162 -3.35 -4.75 15.24
CA GLU A 162 -3.17 -4.90 16.69
C GLU A 162 -4.50 -5.06 17.44
N GLN A 163 -5.62 -4.72 16.82
CA GLN A 163 -6.96 -4.76 17.42
C GLN A 163 -7.79 -6.00 17.06
N GLY A 164 -7.29 -6.86 16.17
CA GLY A 164 -7.98 -8.07 15.71
C GLY A 164 -7.11 -9.30 15.89
#